data_AF-A0A6J6C1B1-F1
#
_entry.id   AF-A0A6J6C1B1-F1
#
_cell.length_a   1.000
_cell.length_b   1.000
_cell.length_c   1.000
_cell.angle_alpha   90.00
_cell.angle_beta   90.00
_cell.angle_gamma   90.00
#
_symmetry.space_group_name_H-M   'P 1'
#
loop_
_entity.id
_entity.type
_entity.pdbx_description
1 polymer ?
#
loop_
_entity_poly.entity_id
_entity_poly.type
_entity_poly.pdbx_seq_one_letter_code
_entity_poly.pdbx_strand_id
1 'polypeptide(L)'
;MGTPLLWWSAVIAVAITLGFYLKTVNKSAEIVLAGFAGTYLPWFFFQDRTMFYFYSITTLPFLILALIYCFDLLLKYRNYQRVIQFFILIVAINFIYFLPIYIGIEIPYSDWLNRMWLPSWI
;
A
#
# COMPACT_ATOMS: atom_id res chain seq x y z
N MET A 1 -6.41 -5.42 9.00
CA MET A 1 -5.38 -4.37 8.92
C MET A 1 -4.13 -4.96 8.27
N GLY A 2 -3.45 -4.25 7.38
CA GLY A 2 -2.15 -4.67 6.83
C GLY A 2 -1.02 -3.76 7.29
N THR A 3 0.20 -3.96 6.78
CA THR A 3 1.41 -3.19 7.15
C THR A 3 1.23 -1.70 6.86
N PRO A 4 1.02 -0.84 7.87
CA PRO A 4 0.52 0.52 7.64
C PRO A 4 1.40 1.34 6.69
N LEU A 5 2.72 1.31 6.88
CA LEU A 5 3.64 2.07 6.04
C LEU A 5 3.60 1.62 4.58
N LEU A 6 3.47 0.32 4.33
CA LEU A 6 3.34 -0.21 2.97
C LEU A 6 2.05 0.28 2.32
N TRP A 7 0.92 0.16 3.01
CA TRP A 7 -0.38 0.56 2.46
C TRP A 7 -0.45 2.07 2.20
N TRP A 8 -0.03 2.90 3.16
CA TRP A 8 -0.07 4.35 3.01
C TRP A 8 0.86 4.85 1.90
N SER A 9 2.09 4.34 1.85
CA SER A 9 3.03 4.68 0.79
C SER A 9 2.54 4.24 -0.59
N ALA A 10 1.87 3.09 -0.68
CA ALA A 10 1.33 2.61 -1.95
C ALA A 10 0.15 3.46 -2.46
N VAL A 11 -0.72 3.96 -1.58
CA VAL A 11 -1.78 4.91 -1.96
C VAL A 11 -1.17 6.18 -2.53
N ILE A 12 -0.11 6.71 -1.89
CA ILE A 12 0.63 7.87 -2.42
C ILE A 12 1.28 7.53 -3.77
N ALA A 13 1.84 6.33 -3.92
CA ALA A 13 2.47 5.88 -5.16
C ALA A 13 1.46 5.79 -6.33
N VAL A 14 0.21 5.39 -6.07
CA VAL A 14 -0.87 5.44 -7.08
C VAL A 14 -1.11 6.87 -7.53
N ALA A 15 -1.21 7.84 -6.60
CA ALA A 15 -1.39 9.24 -6.95
C ALA A 15 -0.22 9.81 -7.78
N ILE A 16 1.03 9.44 -7.44
CA ILE A 16 2.22 9.82 -8.22
C ILE A 16 2.16 9.19 -9.62
N THR A 17 1.85 7.89 -9.70
CA THR A 17 1.72 7.15 -10.98
C THR A 17 0.66 7.78 -11.87
N LEU A 18 -0.48 8.19 -11.31
CA LEU A 18 -1.53 8.92 -12.02
C LEU A 18 -1.02 10.26 -12.54
N GLY A 19 -0.33 11.04 -11.69
CA GLY A 19 0.25 12.33 -12.11
C GLY A 19 1.26 12.21 -13.25
N PHE A 20 2.07 11.16 -13.27
CA PHE A 20 3.01 10.87 -14.37
C PHE A 20 2.30 10.36 -15.62
N TYR A 21 1.29 9.50 -15.48
CA TYR A 21 0.49 8.99 -16.59
C TYR A 21 -0.20 10.12 -17.36
N LEU A 22 -0.77 11.11 -16.65
CA LEU A 22 -1.41 12.27 -17.26
C LEU A 22 -0.44 13.17 -18.04
N LYS A 23 0.84 13.22 -17.64
CA LYS A 23 1.88 14.00 -18.34
C LYS A 23 2.50 13.25 -19.51
N THR A 24 2.73 11.95 -19.33
CA THR A 24 3.41 11.08 -20.28
C THR A 24 2.68 9.75 -20.27
N VAL A 25 1.81 9.57 -21.26
CA VAL A 25 1.06 8.33 -21.44
C VAL A 25 2.05 7.19 -21.65
N ASN A 26 2.16 6.33 -20.64
CA ASN A 26 3.06 5.18 -20.64
C ASN A 26 2.23 3.92 -20.35
N LYS A 27 2.40 2.89 -21.19
CA LYS A 27 1.70 1.61 -21.06
C LYS A 27 1.90 0.96 -19.69
N SER A 28 3.07 1.08 -19.09
CA SER A 28 3.32 0.51 -17.76
C SER A 28 2.45 1.17 -16.69
N ALA A 29 2.38 2.50 -16.68
CA ALA A 29 1.54 3.24 -15.74
C ALA A 29 0.04 2.98 -16.01
N GLU A 30 -0.33 2.85 -17.29
CA GLU A 30 -1.70 2.51 -17.70
C GLU A 30 -2.15 1.16 -17.13
N ILE A 31 -1.35 0.10 -17.28
CA ILE A 31 -1.68 -1.23 -16.78
C ILE A 31 -1.87 -1.21 -15.25
N VAL A 32 -0.99 -0.50 -14.54
CA VAL A 32 -1.07 -0.38 -13.07
C VAL A 32 -2.35 0.35 -12.65
N LEU A 33 -2.64 1.50 -13.27
CA LEU A 33 -3.81 2.30 -12.95
C LEU A 33 -5.11 1.62 -13.37
N ALA A 34 -5.13 0.95 -14.53
CA ALA A 34 -6.29 0.19 -15.01
C ALA A 34 -6.59 -1.00 -14.10
N GLY A 35 -5.55 -1.72 -13.63
CA GLY A 35 -5.73 -2.80 -12.67
C GLY A 35 -6.18 -2.32 -11.28
N PHE A 36 -5.61 -1.21 -10.79
CA PHE A 36 -6.08 -0.55 -9.57
C PHE A 36 -7.55 -0.12 -9.71
N ALA A 37 -7.89 0.61 -10.78
CA ALA A 37 -9.24 1.08 -11.03
C ALA A 37 -10.23 -0.09 -11.22
N GLY A 38 -9.83 -1.13 -11.97
CA GLY A 38 -10.66 -2.30 -12.22
C GLY A 38 -10.92 -3.16 -10.99
N THR A 39 -10.04 -3.13 -9.99
CA THR A 39 -10.26 -3.82 -8.71
C THR A 39 -10.91 -2.95 -7.64
N TYR A 40 -10.74 -1.63 -7.70
CA TYR A 40 -11.22 -0.70 -6.67
C TYR A 40 -12.54 0.00 -7.02
N LEU A 41 -12.71 0.49 -8.25
CA LEU A 41 -13.90 1.26 -8.65
C LEU A 41 -15.21 0.45 -8.64
N PRO A 42 -15.24 -0.86 -8.96
CA PRO A 42 -16.49 -1.62 -8.94
C PRO A 42 -17.22 -1.56 -7.58
N TRP A 43 -16.49 -1.42 -6.48
CA TRP A 43 -17.07 -1.36 -5.14
C TRP A 43 -17.94 -0.12 -4.90
N PHE A 44 -17.75 0.97 -5.65
CA PHE A 44 -18.62 2.15 -5.57
C PHE A 44 -20.05 1.88 -6.09
N PHE A 45 -20.25 0.82 -6.88
CA PHE A 45 -21.58 0.41 -7.34
C PHE A 45 -22.32 -0.52 -6.36
N PHE A 46 -21.66 -1.00 -5.31
CA PHE A 46 -22.21 -1.98 -4.35
C PHE A 46 -22.30 -1.43 -2.92
N GLN A 47 -22.64 -0.15 -2.77
CA GLN A 47 -22.75 0.51 -1.45
C GLN A 47 -23.88 -0.04 -0.57
N ASP A 48 -24.90 -0.66 -1.17
CA ASP A 48 -26.02 -1.28 -0.44
C ASP A 48 -25.64 -2.59 0.28
N ARG A 49 -24.39 -3.05 0.12
CA ARG A 49 -23.87 -4.27 0.77
C ARG A 49 -22.94 -3.89 1.91
N THR A 50 -23.00 -4.68 2.97
CA THR A 50 -22.02 -4.61 4.07
C THR A 50 -20.63 -4.98 3.54
N MET A 51 -19.70 -4.03 3.55
CA MET A 51 -18.33 -4.23 3.08
C MET A 51 -17.33 -4.28 4.23
N PHE A 52 -16.31 -5.12 4.09
CA PHE A 52 -15.23 -5.26 5.06
C PHE A 52 -13.88 -4.94 4.40
N TYR A 53 -12.92 -4.51 5.22
CA TYR A 53 -11.59 -4.13 4.73
C TYR A 53 -10.88 -5.24 3.93
N PHE A 54 -11.14 -6.53 4.22
CA PHE A 54 -10.44 -7.63 3.54
C PHE A 54 -10.63 -7.64 2.01
N TYR A 55 -11.73 -7.09 1.47
CA TYR A 55 -11.95 -7.01 0.02
C TYR A 55 -10.86 -6.21 -0.71
N SER A 56 -10.24 -5.25 -0.01
CA SER A 56 -9.13 -4.45 -0.53
C SER A 56 -7.88 -5.25 -0.88
N ILE A 57 -7.75 -6.50 -0.40
CA ILE A 57 -6.60 -7.35 -0.71
C ILE A 57 -6.46 -7.61 -2.21
N THR A 58 -7.56 -7.57 -2.96
CA THR A 58 -7.58 -7.74 -4.41
C THR A 58 -6.87 -6.59 -5.14
N THR A 59 -6.86 -5.39 -4.55
CA THR A 59 -6.19 -4.20 -5.08
C THR A 59 -4.69 -4.18 -4.73
N LEU A 60 -4.24 -4.97 -3.75
CA LEU A 60 -2.87 -4.96 -3.24
C LEU A 60 -1.78 -5.20 -4.33
N PRO A 61 -1.92 -6.14 -5.28
CA PRO A 61 -0.90 -6.34 -6.31
C PRO A 61 -0.65 -5.07 -7.13
N PHE A 62 -1.70 -4.32 -7.45
CA PHE A 62 -1.59 -3.07 -8.22
C PHE A 62 -1.01 -1.92 -7.40
N LEU A 63 -1.31 -1.88 -6.09
CA LEU A 63 -0.65 -0.98 -5.15
C LEU A 63 0.87 -1.22 -5.09
N ILE A 64 1.30 -2.49 -5.05
CA ILE A 64 2.72 -2.85 -5.08
C ILE A 64 3.35 -2.47 -6.42
N LEU A 65 2.67 -2.71 -7.54
CA LEU A 65 3.17 -2.30 -8.86
C LEU A 65 3.32 -0.78 -8.99
N ALA A 66 2.42 0.02 -8.38
CA ALA A 66 2.55 1.47 -8.34
C ALA A 66 3.81 1.91 -7.57
N LEU A 67 4.14 1.24 -6.45
CA LEU A 67 5.40 1.46 -5.73
C LEU A 67 6.61 1.11 -6.59
N ILE A 68 6.58 -0.05 -7.25
CA ILE A 68 7.66 -0.50 -8.14
C ILE A 68 7.86 0.50 -9.29
N TYR A 69 6.78 1.03 -9.88
CA TYR A 69 6.85 2.07 -10.90
C TYR A 69 7.53 3.34 -10.35
N CYS A 70 7.18 3.77 -9.14
CA CYS A 70 7.86 4.91 -8.50
C CYS A 70 9.34 4.63 -8.24
N PHE A 71 9.72 3.41 -7.87
CA PHE A 71 11.12 3.01 -7.70
C PHE A 71 11.89 3.02 -9.02
N ASP A 72 11.28 2.53 -10.10
CA ASP A 72 11.85 2.59 -11.45
C ASP A 72 12.10 4.05 -11.88
N LEU A 73 11.11 4.94 -11.66
CA LEU A 73 11.28 6.37 -11.92
C LEU A 73 12.44 6.95 -11.11
N LEU A 74 12.51 6.64 -9.81
CA LEU A 74 13.60 7.11 -8.96
C LEU A 74 14.94 6.68 -9.54
N LEU A 75 15.13 5.38 -9.82
CA LEU A 75 16.37 4.83 -10.39
C LEU A 75 16.74 5.41 -11.75
N LYS A 76 15.74 5.64 -12.61
CA LYS A 76 15.93 6.17 -13.97
C LYS A 76 16.39 7.62 -13.97
N TYR A 77 15.81 8.48 -13.12
CA TYR A 77 16.20 9.90 -13.06
C TYR A 77 17.48 10.12 -12.26
N ARG A 78 17.73 9.29 -11.23
CA ARG A 78 18.93 9.38 -10.39
C ARG A 78 19.17 8.07 -9.64
N ASN A 79 20.41 7.70 -9.36
CA ASN A 79 20.66 6.44 -8.66
C ASN A 79 20.31 6.50 -7.15
N TYR A 80 19.01 6.41 -6.83
CA TYR A 80 18.45 6.41 -5.48
C TYR A 80 18.29 5.01 -4.87
N GLN A 81 19.06 4.03 -5.34
CA GLN A 81 18.97 2.63 -4.88
C GLN A 81 19.04 2.50 -3.35
N ARG A 82 19.92 3.26 -2.68
CA ARG A 82 20.03 3.24 -1.20
C ARG A 82 18.75 3.71 -0.51
N VAL A 83 18.05 4.68 -1.08
CA VAL A 83 16.78 5.20 -0.53
C VAL A 83 15.69 4.13 -0.63
N ILE A 84 15.61 3.44 -1.77
CA ILE A 84 14.66 2.35 -1.98
C ILE A 84 14.93 1.20 -1.00
N GLN A 85 16.20 0.80 -0.83
CA GLN A 85 16.60 -0.23 0.13
C GLN A 85 16.23 0.16 1.57
N PHE A 86 16.52 1.40 1.95
CA PHE A 86 16.17 1.92 3.28
C PHE A 86 14.65 1.94 3.51
N PHE A 87 13.87 2.34 2.51
CA PHE A 87 12.42 2.26 2.56
C PHE A 87 11.92 0.82 2.75
N ILE A 88 12.44 -0.15 1.98
CA ILE A 88 12.08 -1.57 2.12
C ILE A 88 12.41 -2.07 3.53
N LEU A 89 13.56 -1.69 4.08
CA LEU A 89 13.96 -2.03 5.44
C LEU A 89 12.98 -1.47 6.49
N ILE A 90 12.57 -0.21 6.36
CA ILE A 90 11.57 0.40 7.25
C ILE A 90 10.24 -0.34 7.18
N VAL A 91 9.79 -0.69 5.97
CA VAL A 91 8.55 -1.46 5.79
C VAL A 91 8.67 -2.85 6.44
N ALA A 92 9.82 -3.51 6.32
CA ALA A 92 10.07 -4.79 6.96
C ALA A 92 10.06 -4.69 8.49
N ILE A 93 10.68 -3.66 9.06
CA ILE A 93 10.65 -3.37 10.51
C ILE A 93 9.21 -3.10 10.95
N ASN A 94 8.44 -2.34 10.18
CA ASN A 94 7.03 -2.08 10.46
C ASN A 94 6.19 -3.36 10.42
N PHE A 95 6.43 -4.25 9.45
CA PHE A 95 5.79 -5.57 9.42
C PHE A 95 6.13 -6.40 10.65
N ILE A 96 7.41 -6.45 11.05
CA ILE A 96 7.86 -7.17 12.25
C ILE A 96 7.19 -6.60 13.52
N TYR A 97 7.08 -5.28 13.63
CA TYR A 97 6.42 -4.62 14.76
C TYR A 97 4.95 -5.05 14.92
N PHE A 98 4.22 -5.21 13.80
CA PHE A 98 2.83 -5.66 13.76
C PHE A 98 2.66 -7.20 13.72
N LEU A 99 3.74 -7.96 13.58
CA LEU A 99 3.72 -9.41 13.45
C LEU A 99 2.90 -10.14 14.53
N PRO A 100 2.95 -9.74 15.83
CA PRO A 100 2.15 -10.38 16.86
C PRO A 100 0.64 -10.37 16.56
N ILE A 101 0.15 -9.27 15.98
CA ILE A 101 -1.26 -9.10 15.62
C ILE A 101 -1.61 -9.98 14.41
N TYR A 102 -0.70 -10.10 13.44
CA TYR A 102 -0.96 -10.90 12.23
C TYR A 102 -1.00 -12.40 12.48
N ILE A 103 -0.18 -12.88 13.42
CA ILE A 103 -0.10 -14.31 13.77
C ILE A 103 -1.07 -14.66 14.91
N GLY A 104 -1.62 -13.65 15.59
CA GLY A 104 -2.59 -13.86 16.67
C GLY A 104 -1.96 -14.45 17.94
N ILE A 105 -0.72 -14.06 18.25
CA ILE A 105 -0.09 -14.46 19.50
C ILE A 105 -0.61 -13.61 20.65
N GLU A 106 -0.73 -14.22 21.83
CA GLU A 106 -1.16 -13.53 23.04
C GLU A 106 -0.09 -12.52 23.49
N ILE A 107 -0.49 -11.26 23.66
CA ILE A 107 0.35 -10.16 24.14
C ILE A 107 -0.39 -9.36 25.21
N PRO A 108 0.33 -8.69 26.13
CA PRO A 108 -0.31 -7.78 27.09
C PRO A 108 -1.15 -6.70 26.40
N TYR A 109 -2.27 -6.31 27.03
CA TYR A 109 -3.17 -5.30 26.47
C TYR A 109 -2.46 -3.95 26.17
N SER A 110 -1.52 -3.54 27.03
CA SER A 110 -0.69 -2.35 26.80
C SER A 110 0.13 -2.44 25.52
N ASP A 111 0.69 -3.62 25.22
CA ASP A 111 1.49 -3.85 24.02
C ASP A 111 0.62 -3.88 22.76
N TRP A 112 -0.58 -4.43 22.86
CA TRP A 112 -1.57 -4.35 21.80
C TRP A 112 -1.98 -2.90 21.54
N LEU A 113 -2.31 -2.14 22.60
CA LEU A 113 -2.76 -0.75 22.50
C LEU A 113 -1.68 0.14 21.88
N ASN A 114 -0.40 -0.07 22.20
CA ASN A 114 0.72 0.65 21.59
C ASN A 114 0.80 0.49 20.07
N ARG A 115 0.25 -0.62 19.52
CA ARG A 115 0.20 -0.89 18.08
C ARG A 115 -1.04 -0.27 17.41
N MET A 116 -2.04 0.14 18.19
CA MET A 116 -3.24 0.83 17.68
C MET A 116 -2.94 2.30 17.43
N TRP A 117 -2.24 2.59 16.32
CA TRP A 117 -1.83 3.96 15.98
C TRP A 117 -2.98 4.93 15.72
N LEU A 118 -4.13 4.40 15.31
CA LEU A 118 -5.35 5.17 15.08
C LEU A 118 -6.44 4.71 16.07
N PRO A 119 -7.24 5.63 16.63
CA PRO A 119 -8.33 5.28 17.54
C PRO A 119 -9.33 4.31 16.93
N SER A 120 -9.53 4.36 15.61
CA SER A 120 -10.44 3.48 14.86
C SER A 120 -9.93 2.04 14.69
N TRP A 121 -8.74 1.70 15.19
CA TRP A 121 -8.19 0.34 15.13
C TRP A 121 -8.48 -0.48 16.41
N ILE A 122 -9.00 0.18 17.45
CA ILE A 122 -9.39 -0.41 18.72
C ILE A 122 -10.76 -1.09 18.57
#